data_AF-A0AAD9R0T8-F1
#
_entry.id   AF-A0AAD9R0T8-F1
#
_cell.length_a   1.000
_cell.length_b   1.000
_cell.length_c   1.000
_cell.angle_alpha   90.00
_cell.angle_beta   90.00
_cell.angle_gamma   90.00
#
_symmetry.space_group_name_H-M   'P 1'
#
loop_
_entity.id
_entity.type
_entity.pdbx_description
1 polymer ?
#
loop_
_entity_poly.entity_id
_entity_poly.type
_entity_poly.pdbx_seq_one_letter_code
_entity_poly.pdbx_strand_id
1 'polypeptide(L)'
;MHRFLKSQAINDKEGKHLLTVEYFKPDIQLSFTQIEVGEKTRTALSKLTTDQQKIALKGMKQFYLDTTKDNQHGAQAIRRLAVIMPTISEEEVCLVTDEWNVYHEGSVIDSDSTTQRIDHNWASVFQEKNMQGKFKYSVLQKLVKSLLSLAHGNADVERSLSANKRTLTPDRASLGDLTINGLRAVKDHVKNHGEPHNVPITKGLLQASREAHKAYSKRLSDEREELSRKKKLEEAEKQRLRDGEKEREKEAKK
;
A
#
# COMPACT_ATOMS: atom_id res chain seq x y z
N MET A 1 -12.46 33.78 -2.28
CA MET A 1 -12.72 33.10 -3.57
C MET A 1 -13.66 33.86 -4.52
N HIS A 2 -14.27 34.98 -4.12
CA HIS A 2 -15.16 35.80 -4.97
C HIS A 2 -14.48 36.47 -6.18
N ARG A 3 -13.15 36.41 -6.29
CA ARG A 3 -12.40 37.10 -7.35
C ARG A 3 -12.61 36.50 -8.75
N PHE A 4 -12.95 35.21 -8.81
CA PHE A 4 -13.08 34.47 -10.08
C PHE A 4 -14.43 33.75 -10.25
N LEU A 5 -15.26 33.75 -9.20
CA LEU A 5 -16.51 33.01 -9.11
C LEU A 5 -17.65 33.95 -8.74
N LYS A 6 -18.82 33.76 -9.36
CA LYS A 6 -20.02 34.56 -9.11
C LYS A 6 -20.43 34.43 -7.65
N SER A 7 -20.74 35.56 -7.01
CA SER A 7 -21.12 35.59 -5.60
C SER A 7 -22.33 34.71 -5.28
N GLN A 8 -23.29 34.61 -6.20
CA GLN A 8 -24.46 33.72 -6.08
C GLN A 8 -24.10 32.22 -5.96
N ALA A 9 -22.93 31.80 -6.45
CA ALA A 9 -22.51 30.40 -6.38
C ALA A 9 -21.81 30.03 -5.05
N ILE A 10 -21.43 31.03 -4.25
CA ILE A 10 -20.62 30.87 -3.03
C ILE A 10 -21.33 31.41 -1.78
N ASN A 11 -22.07 32.51 -1.89
CA ASN A 11 -22.61 33.23 -0.73
C ASN A 11 -23.58 32.40 0.12
N ASP A 12 -24.29 31.45 -0.49
CA ASP A 12 -25.26 30.58 0.21
C ASP A 12 -24.62 29.28 0.73
N LYS A 13 -23.29 29.12 0.59
CA LYS A 13 -22.57 27.89 0.93
C LYS A 13 -21.49 28.18 1.97
N GLU A 14 -21.56 27.47 3.09
CA GLU A 14 -20.58 27.57 4.17
C GLU A 14 -19.99 26.20 4.54
N GLY A 15 -18.78 26.21 5.10
CA GLY A 15 -18.11 25.02 5.62
C GLY A 15 -17.97 23.89 4.58
N LYS A 16 -18.49 22.70 4.91
CA LYS A 16 -18.42 21.50 4.05
C LYS A 16 -19.13 21.67 2.70
N HIS A 17 -20.10 22.59 2.60
CA HIS A 17 -20.83 22.84 1.35
C HIS A 17 -20.01 23.64 0.33
N LEU A 18 -18.89 24.26 0.74
CA LEU A 18 -17.95 24.89 -0.18
C LEU A 18 -17.16 23.85 -0.99
N LEU A 19 -16.94 22.65 -0.43
CA LEU A 19 -16.21 21.56 -1.08
C LEU A 19 -17.02 20.89 -2.21
N THR A 20 -18.33 21.10 -2.26
CA THR A 20 -19.21 20.57 -3.31
C THR A 20 -19.40 21.55 -4.47
N VAL A 21 -18.79 22.73 -4.41
CA VAL A 21 -18.82 23.71 -5.50
C VAL A 21 -17.88 23.24 -6.60
N GLU A 22 -18.43 22.89 -7.76
CA GLU A 22 -17.65 22.54 -8.95
C GLU A 22 -17.15 23.81 -9.65
N TYR A 23 -16.08 24.41 -9.12
CA TYR A 23 -15.43 25.67 -9.55
C TYR A 23 -15.04 25.73 -11.05
N PHE A 24 -15.09 24.60 -11.76
CA PHE A 24 -14.85 24.50 -13.21
C PHE A 24 -16.06 24.82 -14.09
N LYS A 25 -17.28 24.80 -13.54
CA LYS A 25 -18.47 25.05 -14.33
C LYS A 25 -18.43 26.46 -14.92
N PRO A 26 -18.55 26.64 -16.25
CA PRO A 26 -18.52 27.96 -16.87
C PRO A 26 -19.56 28.91 -16.27
N ASP A 27 -20.69 28.34 -15.86
CA ASP A 27 -21.89 29.06 -15.39
C ASP A 27 -21.67 29.80 -14.07
N ILE A 28 -20.74 29.32 -13.24
CA ILE A 28 -20.44 29.91 -11.93
C ILE A 28 -19.17 30.78 -11.95
N GLN A 29 -18.46 30.83 -13.07
CA GLN A 29 -17.26 31.65 -13.22
C GLN A 29 -17.59 33.08 -13.66
N LEU A 30 -16.79 34.04 -13.19
CA LEU A 30 -16.90 35.43 -13.61
C LEU A 30 -16.35 35.60 -15.04
N SER A 31 -16.98 36.51 -15.78
CA SER A 31 -16.46 36.96 -17.07
C SER A 31 -15.26 37.88 -16.86
N PHE A 32 -14.39 38.03 -17.87
CA PHE A 32 -13.13 38.78 -17.74
C PHE A 32 -13.31 40.24 -17.31
N THR A 33 -14.46 40.85 -17.60
CA THR A 33 -14.80 42.22 -17.19
C THR A 33 -15.26 42.32 -15.73
N GLN A 34 -15.62 41.19 -15.12
CA GLN A 34 -16.16 41.10 -13.76
C GLN A 34 -15.16 40.53 -12.75
N ILE A 35 -13.95 40.14 -13.20
CA ILE A 35 -12.89 39.63 -12.31
C ILE A 35 -12.36 40.77 -11.44
N GLU A 36 -12.49 40.62 -10.13
CA GLU A 36 -11.93 41.57 -9.18
C GLU A 36 -10.44 41.31 -8.96
N VAL A 37 -9.60 42.13 -9.58
CA VAL A 37 -8.16 42.17 -9.34
C VAL A 37 -7.79 43.25 -8.32
N GLY A 38 -6.83 42.93 -7.44
CA GLY A 38 -6.32 43.87 -6.43
C GLY A 38 -5.59 45.07 -7.07
N GLU A 39 -5.48 46.18 -6.34
CA GLU A 39 -4.95 47.45 -6.87
C GLU A 39 -3.58 47.30 -7.55
N LYS A 40 -2.62 46.60 -6.94
CA LYS A 40 -1.29 46.39 -7.52
C LYS A 40 -1.36 45.69 -8.89
N THR A 41 -2.20 44.67 -9.01
CA THR A 41 -2.43 43.95 -10.26
C THR A 41 -3.17 44.81 -11.26
N ARG A 42 -4.12 45.63 -10.82
CA ARG A 42 -4.84 46.60 -11.66
C ARG A 42 -3.90 47.64 -12.26
N THR A 43 -3.00 48.20 -11.47
CA THR A 43 -1.96 49.15 -11.91
C THR A 43 -0.94 48.51 -12.85
N ALA A 44 -0.65 47.22 -12.68
CA ALA A 44 0.21 46.49 -13.60
C ALA A 44 -0.50 46.20 -14.94
N LEU A 45 -1.77 45.79 -14.89
CA LEU A 45 -2.59 45.53 -16.07
C LEU A 45 -2.88 46.80 -16.87
N SER A 46 -3.07 47.95 -16.21
CA SER A 46 -3.34 49.22 -16.90
C SER A 46 -2.19 49.72 -17.79
N LYS A 47 -0.99 49.15 -17.64
CA LYS A 47 0.18 49.44 -18.49
C LYS A 47 0.22 48.59 -19.76
N LEU A 48 -0.64 47.58 -19.87
CA LEU A 48 -0.71 46.64 -20.99
C LEU A 48 -1.86 46.99 -21.93
N THR A 49 -1.77 46.54 -23.19
CA THR A 49 -2.89 46.66 -24.14
C THR A 49 -4.05 45.75 -23.75
N THR A 50 -5.26 46.07 -24.23
CA THR A 50 -6.49 45.32 -23.90
C THR A 50 -6.36 43.82 -24.19
N ASP A 51 -5.65 43.44 -25.25
CA ASP A 51 -5.46 42.02 -25.61
C ASP A 51 -4.43 41.34 -24.70
N GLN A 52 -3.35 42.04 -24.32
CA GLN A 52 -2.38 41.54 -23.34
C GLN A 52 -2.99 41.38 -21.94
N GLN A 53 -3.88 42.30 -21.54
CA GLN A 53 -4.65 42.20 -20.30
C GLN A 53 -5.54 40.95 -20.30
N LYS A 54 -6.25 40.67 -21.39
CA LYS A 54 -7.07 39.46 -21.54
C LYS A 54 -6.24 38.18 -21.45
N ILE A 55 -5.06 38.16 -22.08
CA ILE A 55 -4.14 37.01 -22.01
C ILE A 55 -3.65 36.79 -20.58
N ALA A 56 -3.23 37.85 -19.88
CA ALA A 56 -2.77 37.77 -18.50
C ALA A 56 -3.87 37.27 -17.55
N LEU A 57 -5.09 37.83 -17.65
CA LEU A 57 -6.23 37.39 -16.84
C LEU A 57 -6.64 35.95 -17.16
N LYS A 58 -6.58 35.52 -18.43
CA LYS A 58 -6.82 34.14 -18.83
C LYS A 58 -5.76 33.20 -18.23
N GLY A 59 -4.49 33.58 -18.26
CA GLY A 59 -3.40 32.82 -17.65
C GLY A 59 -3.56 32.67 -16.14
N MET A 60 -3.89 33.76 -15.42
CA MET A 60 -4.14 33.73 -13.98
C MET A 60 -5.34 32.84 -13.60
N LYS A 61 -6.42 32.93 -14.37
CA LYS A 61 -7.62 32.10 -14.19
C LYS A 61 -7.32 30.62 -14.47
N GLN A 62 -6.61 30.33 -15.55
CA GLN A 62 -6.23 28.98 -15.95
C GLN A 62 -5.31 28.33 -14.91
N PHE A 63 -4.29 29.06 -14.45
CA PHE A 63 -3.40 28.62 -13.38
C PHE A 63 -4.18 28.25 -12.11
N TYR A 64 -5.09 29.13 -11.66
CA TYR A 64 -5.94 28.85 -10.50
C TYR A 64 -6.76 27.57 -10.68
N LEU A 65 -7.39 27.41 -11.86
CA LEU A 65 -8.19 26.22 -12.16
C LEU A 65 -7.34 24.95 -12.14
N ASP A 66 -6.18 24.96 -12.78
CA ASP A 66 -5.33 23.78 -12.91
C ASP A 66 -4.74 23.35 -11.56
N THR A 67 -4.27 24.29 -10.73
CA THR A 67 -3.80 23.99 -9.37
C THR A 67 -4.90 23.36 -8.51
N THR A 68 -6.15 23.83 -8.63
CA THR A 68 -7.27 23.26 -7.89
C THR A 68 -7.70 21.86 -8.40
N LYS A 69 -7.61 21.64 -9.72
CA LYS A 69 -7.87 20.36 -10.42
C LYS A 69 -6.95 19.26 -9.93
N ASP A 70 -5.65 19.51 -9.95
CA ASP A 70 -4.63 18.52 -9.60
C ASP A 70 -4.72 18.14 -8.11
N ASN A 71 -4.99 19.13 -7.25
CA ASN A 71 -5.19 18.90 -5.82
C ASN A 71 -6.42 18.01 -5.55
N GLN A 72 -7.56 18.30 -6.18
CA GLN A 72 -8.80 17.52 -5.97
C GLN A 72 -8.67 16.07 -6.50
N HIS A 73 -8.00 15.87 -7.63
CA HIS A 73 -7.76 14.54 -8.18
C HIS A 73 -6.77 13.73 -7.33
N GLY A 74 -5.69 14.34 -6.86
CA GLY A 74 -4.70 13.71 -5.97
C GLY A 74 -5.30 13.27 -4.64
N ALA A 75 -6.04 14.15 -3.98
CA ALA A 75 -6.70 13.84 -2.70
C ALA A 75 -7.73 12.71 -2.84
N GLN A 76 -8.52 12.70 -3.93
CA GLN A 76 -9.46 11.61 -4.20
C GLN A 76 -8.76 10.27 -4.46
N ALA A 77 -7.65 10.26 -5.19
CA ALA A 77 -6.88 9.06 -5.46
C ALA A 77 -6.30 8.47 -4.15
N ILE A 78 -5.69 9.32 -3.32
CA ILE A 78 -5.15 8.92 -2.02
C ILE A 78 -6.24 8.39 -1.09
N ARG A 79 -7.41 9.04 -1.05
CA ARG A 79 -8.55 8.55 -0.27
C ARG A 79 -9.01 7.17 -0.73
N ARG A 80 -9.08 6.92 -2.04
CA ARG A 80 -9.44 5.59 -2.57
C ARG A 80 -8.41 4.53 -2.17
N LEU A 81 -7.13 4.85 -2.26
CA LEU A 81 -6.06 3.94 -1.83
C LEU A 81 -6.15 3.66 -0.33
N ALA A 82 -6.39 4.68 0.51
CA ALA A 82 -6.56 4.52 1.94
C ALA A 82 -7.70 3.55 2.30
N VAL A 83 -8.84 3.62 1.59
CA VAL A 83 -9.99 2.71 1.81
C VAL A 83 -9.68 1.27 1.42
N ILE A 84 -8.88 1.05 0.38
CA ILE A 84 -8.54 -0.29 -0.12
C ILE A 84 -7.48 -0.97 0.75
N MET A 85 -6.59 -0.19 1.35
CA MET A 85 -5.46 -0.73 2.09
C MET A 85 -5.89 -1.24 3.48
N PRO A 86 -5.63 -2.51 3.82
CA PRO A 86 -6.05 -3.10 5.10
C PRO A 86 -5.31 -2.52 6.31
N THR A 87 -4.23 -1.77 6.06
CA THR A 87 -3.44 -1.14 7.12
C THR A 87 -4.09 0.15 7.65
N ILE A 88 -5.07 0.73 6.96
CA ILE A 88 -5.70 2.00 7.35
C ILE A 88 -7.11 1.73 7.88
N SER A 89 -7.45 2.27 9.06
CA SER A 89 -8.81 2.19 9.60
C SER A 89 -9.74 3.22 8.95
N GLU A 90 -11.06 3.02 9.06
CA GLU A 90 -12.05 3.96 8.50
C GLU A 90 -11.93 5.38 9.10
N GLU A 91 -11.60 5.47 10.39
CA GLU A 91 -11.34 6.73 11.09
C GLU A 91 -10.07 7.44 10.59
N GLU A 92 -9.06 6.65 10.18
CA GLU A 92 -7.78 7.15 9.66
C GLU A 92 -7.90 7.68 8.22
N VAL A 93 -8.90 7.28 7.42
CA VAL A 93 -9.05 7.70 6.00
C VAL A 93 -9.15 9.21 5.85
N CYS A 94 -9.90 9.88 6.72
CA CYS A 94 -10.01 11.34 6.71
C CYS A 94 -8.66 11.99 7.04
N LEU A 95 -7.97 11.47 8.06
CA LEU A 95 -6.66 11.98 8.49
C LEU A 95 -5.60 11.85 7.40
N VAL A 96 -5.60 10.75 6.64
CA VAL A 96 -4.70 10.59 5.48
C VAL A 96 -4.94 11.68 4.43
N THR A 97 -6.20 12.00 4.18
CA THR A 97 -6.56 13.01 3.16
C THR A 97 -6.12 14.39 3.61
N ASP A 98 -6.27 14.71 4.90
CA ASP A 98 -5.82 15.97 5.48
C ASP A 98 -4.28 16.07 5.48
N GLU A 99 -3.58 15.03 5.92
CA GLU A 99 -2.12 14.97 5.90
C GLU A 99 -1.56 15.08 4.47
N TRP A 100 -2.25 14.49 3.47
CA TRP A 100 -1.89 14.61 2.06
C TRP A 100 -2.01 16.06 1.55
N ASN A 101 -3.10 16.75 1.88
CA ASN A 101 -3.28 18.15 1.46
C ASN A 101 -2.18 19.05 2.05
N VAL A 102 -1.84 18.85 3.33
CA VAL A 102 -0.74 19.58 3.99
C VAL A 102 0.60 19.27 3.33
N TYR A 103 0.86 18.01 2.98
CA TYR A 103 2.06 17.63 2.26
C TYR A 103 2.12 18.29 0.88
N HIS A 104 1.04 18.24 0.11
CA HIS A 104 0.96 18.79 -1.24
C HIS A 104 1.16 20.31 -1.27
N GLU A 105 0.56 21.03 -0.32
CA GLU A 105 0.72 22.49 -0.20
C GLU A 105 2.13 22.89 0.28
N GLY A 106 2.77 22.07 1.11
CA GLY A 106 4.13 22.29 1.60
C GLY A 106 5.23 21.78 0.68
N SER A 107 4.90 20.90 -0.28
CA SER A 107 5.89 20.30 -1.18
C SER A 107 6.26 21.25 -2.30
N VAL A 108 7.48 21.80 -2.23
CA VAL A 108 8.14 22.39 -3.39
C VAL A 108 8.74 21.22 -4.16
N ILE A 109 8.17 20.87 -5.31
CA ILE A 109 8.76 19.86 -6.19
C ILE A 109 10.07 20.46 -6.72
N ASP A 110 11.19 20.04 -6.14
CA ASP A 110 12.51 20.39 -6.64
C ASP A 110 12.74 19.60 -7.94
N SER A 111 12.93 20.30 -9.05
CA SER A 111 13.03 19.67 -10.39
C SER A 111 14.24 18.73 -10.51
N ASP A 112 15.22 18.85 -9.63
CA ASP A 112 16.42 18.00 -9.57
C ASP A 112 16.20 16.64 -8.86
N SER A 113 15.05 16.43 -8.20
CA SER A 113 14.78 15.20 -7.43
C SER A 113 14.43 13.97 -8.30
N THR A 114 14.43 14.11 -9.62
CA THR A 114 14.00 13.05 -10.57
C THR A 114 14.98 11.89 -10.68
N THR A 115 16.19 12.02 -10.13
CA THR A 115 17.24 10.99 -10.17
C THR A 115 17.28 10.09 -8.94
N GLN A 116 16.61 10.46 -7.85
CA GLN A 116 16.61 9.68 -6.61
C GLN A 116 15.47 8.67 -6.55
N ARG A 117 15.75 7.54 -5.90
CA ARG A 117 14.79 6.46 -5.69
C ARG A 117 13.64 6.97 -4.81
N ILE A 118 12.39 6.72 -5.21
CA ILE A 118 11.19 7.32 -4.61
C ILE A 118 11.07 7.07 -3.09
N ASP A 119 11.56 5.94 -2.60
CA ASP A 119 11.60 5.59 -1.18
C ASP A 119 12.56 6.48 -0.37
N HIS A 120 13.65 6.97 -0.98
CA HIS A 120 14.56 7.90 -0.32
C HIS A 120 13.92 9.28 -0.18
N ASN A 121 13.18 9.71 -1.20
CA ASN A 121 12.40 10.94 -1.16
C ASN A 121 11.33 10.88 -0.06
N TRP A 122 10.63 9.75 0.09
CA TRP A 122 9.66 9.59 1.17
C TRP A 122 10.31 9.40 2.55
N ALA A 123 11.52 8.85 2.63
CA ALA A 123 12.22 8.68 3.89
C ALA A 123 12.48 10.02 4.60
N SER A 124 12.80 11.09 3.87
CA SER A 124 12.97 12.43 4.46
C SER A 124 11.63 12.98 4.98
N VAL A 125 10.56 12.84 4.19
CA VAL A 125 9.19 13.23 4.56
C VAL A 125 8.73 12.51 5.82
N PHE A 126 9.07 11.23 5.98
CA PHE A 126 8.72 10.46 7.18
C PHE A 126 9.44 10.93 8.44
N GLN A 127 10.57 11.63 8.33
CA GLN A 127 11.30 12.16 9.48
C GLN A 127 10.82 13.54 9.92
N GLU A 128 9.94 14.21 9.15
CA GLU A 128 9.38 15.49 9.54
C GLU A 128 8.59 15.36 10.84
N LYS A 129 8.91 16.22 11.80
CA LYS A 129 8.23 16.30 13.09
C LYS A 129 7.48 17.62 13.20
N ASN A 130 6.32 17.57 13.84
CA ASN A 130 5.58 18.76 14.21
C ASN A 130 6.25 19.46 15.41
N MET A 131 5.73 20.62 15.80
CA MET A 131 6.22 21.40 16.96
C MET A 131 6.16 20.64 18.30
N GLN A 132 5.39 19.55 18.36
CA GLN A 132 5.23 18.69 19.53
C GLN A 132 6.17 17.46 19.49
N GLY A 133 7.06 17.37 18.50
CA GLY A 133 8.02 16.27 18.33
C GLY A 133 7.41 14.95 17.81
N LYS A 134 6.12 14.93 17.46
CA LYS A 134 5.47 13.77 16.81
C LYS A 134 5.68 13.84 15.30
N PHE A 135 5.65 12.68 14.63
CA PHE A 135 5.71 12.64 13.17
C PHE A 135 4.56 13.43 12.56
N LYS A 136 4.91 14.33 11.64
CA LYS A 136 3.98 15.26 10.99
C LYS A 136 2.95 14.53 10.12
N TYR A 137 3.36 13.44 9.48
CA TYR A 137 2.57 12.65 8.54
C TYR A 137 2.41 11.22 9.05
N SER A 138 1.75 11.07 10.19
CA SER A 138 1.73 9.83 10.97
C SER A 138 0.94 8.70 10.31
N VAL A 139 -0.15 9.06 9.61
CA VAL A 139 -1.07 8.11 8.97
C VAL A 139 -0.73 8.00 7.49
N LEU A 140 -0.35 9.10 6.85
CA LEU A 140 0.12 9.14 5.47
C LEU A 140 1.40 8.30 5.31
N GLN A 141 2.35 8.35 6.24
CA GLN A 141 3.52 7.46 6.16
C GLN A 141 3.13 5.98 6.21
N LYS A 142 2.07 5.63 6.95
CA LYS A 142 1.60 4.26 7.11
C LYS A 142 1.03 3.78 5.78
N LEU A 143 0.22 4.62 5.13
CA LEU A 143 -0.31 4.35 3.79
C LEU A 143 0.82 4.22 2.76
N VAL A 144 1.71 5.21 2.67
CA VAL A 144 2.78 5.25 1.66
C VAL A 144 3.74 4.07 1.84
N LYS A 145 4.16 3.74 3.07
CA LYS A 145 4.98 2.54 3.33
C LYS A 145 4.28 1.26 2.88
N SER A 146 2.97 1.15 3.11
CA SER A 146 2.19 -0.01 2.66
C SER A 146 2.16 -0.09 1.14
N LEU A 147 1.96 1.04 0.45
CA LEU A 147 1.93 1.10 -1.02
C LEU A 147 3.30 0.79 -1.65
N LEU A 148 4.39 1.32 -1.09
CA LEU A 148 5.76 1.05 -1.55
C LEU A 148 6.23 -0.38 -1.25
N SER A 149 5.49 -1.11 -0.40
CA SER A 149 5.75 -2.53 -0.12
C SER A 149 5.02 -3.46 -1.11
N LEU A 150 4.15 -2.93 -1.97
CA LEU A 150 3.47 -3.71 -2.99
C LEU A 150 4.45 -4.02 -4.14
N ALA A 151 4.51 -5.29 -4.54
CA ALA A 151 5.29 -5.67 -5.71
C ALA A 151 4.70 -5.01 -6.96
N HIS A 152 5.51 -4.22 -7.67
CA HIS A 152 5.06 -3.46 -8.85
C HIS A 152 5.02 -4.30 -10.14
N GLY A 153 5.37 -5.59 -10.08
CA GLY A 153 5.26 -6.52 -11.20
C GLY A 153 5.71 -7.93 -10.88
N ASN A 154 5.53 -8.85 -11.84
CA ASN A 154 5.86 -10.27 -11.68
C ASN A 154 7.36 -10.53 -11.50
N ALA A 155 8.23 -9.59 -11.89
CA ALA A 155 9.67 -9.74 -11.79
C ALA A 155 10.18 -10.03 -10.36
N ASP A 156 9.54 -9.45 -9.34
CA ASP A 156 9.93 -9.71 -7.94
C ASP A 156 9.52 -11.12 -7.50
N VAL A 157 8.35 -11.59 -7.94
CA VAL A 157 7.88 -12.95 -7.70
C VAL A 157 8.76 -13.95 -8.44
N GLU A 158 9.09 -13.69 -9.70
CA GLU A 158 9.99 -14.53 -10.51
C GLU A 158 11.41 -14.58 -9.96
N ARG A 159 11.92 -13.47 -9.40
CA ARG A 159 13.19 -13.43 -8.67
C ARG A 159 13.12 -14.33 -7.44
N SER A 160 12.00 -14.34 -6.72
CA SER A 160 11.80 -15.21 -5.57
C SER A 160 11.80 -16.70 -5.97
N LEU A 161 11.13 -17.06 -7.07
CA LEU A 161 11.11 -18.40 -7.64
C LEU A 161 12.48 -18.84 -8.16
N SER A 162 13.22 -17.94 -8.80
CA SER A 162 14.60 -18.19 -9.24
C SER A 162 15.53 -18.48 -8.07
N ALA A 163 15.34 -17.78 -6.94
CA ALA A 163 16.05 -18.09 -5.70
C ALA A 163 15.64 -19.43 -5.09
N ASN A 164 14.40 -19.89 -5.31
CA ASN A 164 13.94 -21.23 -4.92
C ASN A 164 14.62 -22.28 -5.79
N LYS A 165 14.73 -22.06 -7.10
CA LYS A 165 15.45 -22.96 -8.03
C LYS A 165 16.90 -23.22 -7.61
N ARG A 166 17.60 -22.21 -7.07
CA ARG A 166 18.96 -22.38 -6.52
C ARG A 166 19.01 -23.20 -5.22
N THR A 167 17.90 -23.30 -4.50
CA THR A 167 17.79 -24.05 -3.24
C THR A 167 17.30 -25.48 -3.50
N LEU A 168 16.45 -25.64 -4.50
CA LEU A 168 15.93 -26.90 -5.06
C LEU A 168 16.84 -27.41 -6.18
N THR A 169 18.07 -27.77 -5.85
CA THR A 169 18.93 -28.49 -6.81
C THR A 169 18.36 -29.89 -7.08
N PRO A 170 18.70 -30.56 -8.19
CA PRO A 170 18.22 -31.91 -8.50
C PRO A 170 18.47 -32.91 -7.35
N ASP A 171 19.61 -32.80 -6.67
CA ASP A 171 19.97 -33.62 -5.51
C ASP A 171 19.17 -33.27 -4.23
N ARG A 172 18.44 -32.15 -4.24
CA ARG A 172 17.59 -31.64 -3.15
C ARG A 172 16.11 -31.62 -3.53
N ALA A 173 15.73 -32.26 -4.65
CA ALA A 173 14.35 -32.31 -5.11
C ALA A 173 13.41 -33.12 -4.19
N SER A 174 13.95 -33.95 -3.29
CA SER A 174 13.19 -34.71 -2.28
C SER A 174 12.93 -33.94 -0.97
N LEU A 175 13.30 -32.66 -0.88
CA LEU A 175 13.01 -31.87 0.32
C LEU A 175 11.51 -31.55 0.38
N GLY A 176 10.89 -31.83 1.52
CA GLY A 176 9.51 -31.40 1.77
C GLY A 176 9.39 -29.89 1.97
N ASP A 177 8.19 -29.35 1.77
CA ASP A 177 7.88 -27.91 1.83
C ASP A 177 8.34 -27.24 3.11
N LEU A 178 8.18 -27.91 4.25
CA LEU A 178 8.59 -27.39 5.56
C LEU A 178 10.11 -27.13 5.61
N THR A 179 10.92 -28.02 5.03
CA THR A 179 12.37 -27.89 4.99
C THR A 179 12.80 -26.78 4.03
N ILE A 180 12.12 -26.66 2.89
CA ILE A 180 12.36 -25.59 1.91
C ILE A 180 12.07 -24.22 2.55
N ASN A 181 10.93 -24.08 3.21
CA ASN A 181 10.55 -22.85 3.91
C ASN A 181 11.52 -22.50 5.03
N GLY A 182 11.96 -23.50 5.82
CA GLY A 182 12.96 -23.30 6.86
C GLY A 182 14.30 -22.81 6.32
N LEU A 183 14.83 -23.45 5.26
CA LEU A 183 16.07 -23.02 4.59
C LEU A 183 15.95 -21.62 4.01
N ARG A 184 14.81 -21.30 3.41
CA ARG A 184 14.56 -20.00 2.81
C ARG A 184 14.50 -18.90 3.86
N ALA A 185 13.78 -19.11 4.96
CA ALA A 185 13.71 -18.16 6.06
C ALA A 185 15.10 -17.82 6.61
N VAL A 186 15.97 -18.82 6.81
CA VAL A 186 17.34 -18.60 7.29
C VAL A 186 18.17 -17.83 6.26
N LYS A 187 18.09 -18.20 4.98
CA LYS A 187 18.86 -17.54 3.91
C LYS A 187 18.45 -16.09 3.71
N ASP A 188 17.14 -15.81 3.74
CA ASP A 188 16.60 -14.45 3.62
C ASP A 188 16.98 -13.62 4.85
N HIS A 189 16.96 -14.21 6.06
CA HIS A 189 17.41 -13.54 7.27
C HIS A 189 18.89 -13.15 7.23
N VAL A 190 19.77 -14.06 6.79
CA VAL A 190 21.20 -13.76 6.60
C VAL A 190 21.40 -12.65 5.56
N LYS A 191 20.68 -12.73 4.43
CA LYS A 191 20.76 -11.72 3.37
C LYS A 191 20.32 -10.33 3.85
N ASN A 192 19.31 -10.24 4.71
CA ASN A 192 18.85 -8.97 5.28
C ASN A 192 19.89 -8.34 6.22
N HIS A 193 20.79 -9.14 6.80
CA HIS A 193 21.93 -8.66 7.60
C HIS A 193 23.20 -8.47 6.75
N GLY A 194 23.11 -8.68 5.43
CA GLY A 194 24.20 -8.61 4.48
C GLY A 194 25.09 -9.85 4.51
N GLU A 195 25.80 -10.04 5.62
CA GLU A 195 26.76 -11.13 5.78
C GLU A 195 26.44 -12.03 6.99
N PRO A 196 26.84 -13.32 6.97
CA PRO A 196 26.55 -14.25 8.06
C PRO A 196 27.08 -13.79 9.42
N HIS A 197 28.21 -13.08 9.45
CA HIS A 197 28.83 -12.61 10.68
C HIS A 197 28.07 -11.45 11.35
N ASN A 198 27.17 -10.76 10.62
CA ASN A 198 26.33 -9.68 11.13
C ASN A 198 25.04 -10.19 11.78
N VAL A 199 24.74 -11.48 11.67
CA VAL A 199 23.51 -12.05 12.24
C VAL A 199 23.66 -12.18 13.76
N PRO A 200 22.85 -11.47 14.55
CA PRO A 200 22.95 -11.52 15.99
C PRO A 200 22.48 -12.88 16.53
N ILE A 201 23.34 -13.54 17.31
CA ILE A 201 22.97 -14.80 17.98
C ILE A 201 22.12 -14.47 19.21
N THR A 202 20.80 -14.57 19.04
CA THR A 202 19.85 -14.30 20.13
C THR A 202 19.73 -15.49 21.08
N LYS A 203 19.33 -15.23 22.33
CA LYS A 203 19.01 -16.29 23.31
C LYS A 203 17.93 -17.24 22.81
N GLY A 204 16.95 -16.72 22.06
CA GLY A 204 15.90 -17.52 21.43
C GLY A 204 16.46 -18.48 20.38
N LEU A 205 17.43 -18.04 19.55
CA LEU A 205 18.09 -18.90 18.56
C LEU A 205 18.87 -20.04 19.24
N LEU A 206 19.59 -19.73 20.33
CA LEU A 206 20.31 -20.73 21.12
C LEU A 206 19.36 -21.76 21.74
N GLN A 207 18.23 -21.29 22.28
CA GLN A 207 17.22 -22.18 22.86
C GLN A 207 16.58 -23.06 21.77
N ALA A 208 16.18 -22.49 20.64
CA ALA A 208 15.62 -23.23 19.52
C ALA A 208 16.58 -24.27 18.97
N SER A 209 17.89 -23.97 18.91
CA SER A 209 18.92 -24.93 18.51
C SER A 209 19.00 -26.12 19.47
N ARG A 210 18.96 -25.86 20.79
CA ARG A 210 18.97 -26.92 21.82
C ARG A 210 17.72 -27.80 21.75
N GLU A 211 16.57 -27.20 21.46
CA GLU A 211 15.28 -27.90 21.39
C GLU A 211 15.02 -28.58 20.03
N ALA A 212 15.81 -28.27 19.00
CA ALA A 212 15.58 -28.73 17.63
C ALA A 212 15.46 -30.26 17.53
N HIS A 213 16.33 -31.00 18.23
CA HIS A 213 16.26 -32.46 18.23
C HIS A 213 15.01 -32.98 18.93
N LYS A 214 14.61 -32.38 20.05
CA LYS A 214 13.38 -32.74 20.76
C LYS A 214 12.14 -32.48 19.90
N ALA A 215 12.09 -31.33 19.22
CA ALA A 215 11.01 -30.98 18.30
C ALA A 215 10.95 -31.95 17.11
N TYR A 216 12.09 -32.32 16.53
CA TYR A 216 12.18 -33.31 15.45
C TYR A 216 11.68 -34.69 15.90
N SER A 217 12.16 -35.19 17.04
CA SER A 217 11.76 -36.49 17.57
C SER A 217 10.27 -36.54 17.90
N LYS A 218 9.71 -35.44 18.44
CA LYS A 218 8.27 -35.32 18.66
C LYS A 218 7.50 -35.41 17.34
N ARG A 219 7.88 -34.64 16.32
CA ARG A 219 7.23 -34.68 15.00
C ARG A 219 7.23 -36.09 14.40
N LEU A 220 8.35 -36.80 14.50
CA LEU A 220 8.46 -38.18 13.99
C LEU A 220 7.54 -39.15 14.74
N SER A 221 7.35 -38.94 16.05
CA SER A 221 6.37 -39.70 16.85
C SER A 221 4.95 -39.43 16.38
N ASP A 222 4.59 -38.14 16.23
CA ASP A 222 3.25 -37.72 15.82
C ASP A 222 2.92 -38.25 14.40
N GLU A 223 3.86 -38.16 13.46
CA GLU A 223 3.72 -38.72 12.10
C GLU A 223 3.51 -40.24 12.11
N ARG A 224 4.22 -40.98 12.98
CA ARG A 224 4.04 -42.44 13.12
C ARG A 224 2.66 -42.78 13.68
N GLU A 225 2.18 -42.01 14.65
CA GLU A 225 0.86 -42.21 15.25
C GLU A 225 -0.27 -41.93 14.24
N GLU A 226 -0.16 -40.83 13.47
CA GLU A 226 -1.14 -40.53 12.41
C GLU A 226 -1.17 -41.61 11.33
N LEU A 227 0.00 -42.11 10.92
CA LEU A 227 0.10 -43.16 9.91
C LEU A 227 -0.50 -44.49 10.43
N SER A 228 -0.29 -44.81 11.70
CA SER A 228 -0.93 -45.94 12.37
C SER A 228 -2.45 -45.79 12.38
N ARG A 229 -2.95 -44.60 12.73
CA ARG A 229 -4.38 -44.32 12.77
C ARG A 229 -5.03 -44.43 11.38
N LYS A 230 -4.39 -43.89 10.34
CA LYS A 230 -4.85 -44.01 8.95
C LYS A 230 -4.92 -45.46 8.49
N LYS A 231 -3.87 -46.26 8.73
CA LYS A 231 -3.87 -47.69 8.37
C LYS A 231 -5.00 -48.46 9.04
N LYS A 232 -5.24 -48.24 10.33
CA LYS A 232 -6.35 -48.88 11.06
C LYS A 232 -7.71 -48.52 10.47
N LEU A 233 -7.91 -47.26 10.06
CA LEU A 233 -9.15 -46.83 9.42
C LEU A 233 -9.34 -47.47 8.04
N GLU A 234 -8.29 -47.51 7.21
CA GLU A 234 -8.34 -48.15 5.89
C GLU A 234 -8.58 -49.66 5.97
N GLU A 235 -7.96 -50.34 6.93
CA GLU A 235 -8.17 -51.77 7.17
C GLU A 235 -9.60 -52.06 7.66
N ALA A 236 -10.12 -51.23 8.57
CA ALA A 236 -11.50 -51.33 9.03
C ALA A 236 -12.50 -51.08 7.89
N GLU A 237 -12.25 -50.10 7.02
CA GLU A 237 -13.09 -49.82 5.85
C GLU A 237 -13.08 -50.97 4.84
N LYS A 238 -11.89 -51.50 4.50
CA LYS A 238 -11.76 -52.69 3.64
C LYS A 238 -12.48 -53.91 4.24
N GLN A 239 -12.43 -54.06 5.55
CA GLN A 239 -13.12 -55.16 6.23
C GLN A 239 -14.64 -55.01 6.13
N ARG A 240 -15.18 -53.81 6.36
CA ARG A 240 -16.62 -53.52 6.21
C ARG A 240 -17.12 -53.77 4.79
N LEU A 241 -16.33 -53.42 3.77
CA LEU A 241 -16.67 -53.69 2.37
C LEU A 241 -16.72 -55.19 2.07
N ARG A 242 -15.73 -55.97 2.54
CA ARG A 242 -15.71 -57.43 2.38
C ARG A 242 -16.87 -58.11 3.09
N ASP A 243 -17.22 -57.66 4.29
CA ASP A 243 -18.33 -58.23 5.05
C ASP A 243 -19.68 -57.88 4.38
N GLY A 244 -19.83 -56.68 3.82
CA GLY A 244 -21.00 -56.29 3.03
C GLY A 244 -21.14 -57.03 1.69
N GLU A 245 -20.03 -57.38 1.02
CA GLU A 245 -20.06 -58.25 -0.17
C GLU A 245 -20.51 -59.67 0.16
N LYS A 246 -20.00 -60.25 1.25
CA LYS A 246 -20.40 -61.59 1.71
C LYS A 246 -21.88 -61.67 2.08
N GLU A 247 -22.43 -60.63 2.71
CA GLU A 247 -23.87 -60.60 3.02
C GLU A 247 -24.72 -60.50 1.74
N ARG A 248 -24.32 -59.68 0.75
CA ARG A 248 -25.00 -59.62 -0.55
C ARG A 248 -24.95 -60.95 -1.32
N GLU A 249 -23.84 -61.68 -1.26
CA GLU A 249 -23.73 -63.01 -1.86
C GLU A 249 -24.59 -64.07 -1.16
N LYS A 250 -24.79 -63.96 0.16
CA LYS A 250 -25.69 -64.85 0.91
C LYS A 250 -27.16 -64.57 0.59
N GLU A 251 -27.53 -63.30 0.46
CA GLU A 251 -28.89 -62.89 0.06
C GLU A 251 -29.22 -63.33 -1.38
N ALA A 252 -28.27 -63.29 -2.31
CA ALA A 252 -28.47 -63.72 -3.69
C ALA A 252 -28.56 -65.25 -3.89
N LYS A 253 -28.15 -66.05 -2.88
CA LYS A 253 -28.21 -67.53 -2.90
C LYS A 253 -29.45 -68.10 -2.21
N LYS A 254 -30.34 -67.24 -1.72
CA LYS A 254 -31.57 -67.62 -1.02
C LYS A 254 -32.78 -67.36 -1.90
#